data_AF-A0A949TJR6-F1
#
_entry.id   AF-A0A949TJR6-F1
#
_cell.length_a   1.000
_cell.length_b   1.000
_cell.length_c   1.000
_cell.angle_alpha   90.00
_cell.angle_beta   90.00
_cell.angle_gamma   90.00
#
_symmetry.space_group_name_H-M   'P 1'
#
loop_
_entity.id
_entity.type
_entity.pdbx_description
1 polymer ?
#
loop_
_entity_poly.entity_id
_entity_poly.type
_entity_poly.pdbx_seq_one_letter_code
_entity_poly.pdbx_strand_id
1 'polypeptide(L)' 'MITQKMTLLDVVEKYPKTEDVFHQYDTVSGECVLCNNLFDSIENVAEKYKLNLDELLSKLNYV' A
#
# COMPACT_ATOMS: atom_id res chain seq x y z
N MET A 1 8.41 -7.07 -8.99
CA MET A 1 9.06 -6.53 -7.78
C MET A 1 8.48 -5.15 -7.52
N ILE A 2 7.79 -4.99 -6.41
CA ILE A 2 7.14 -3.75 -5.98
C ILE A 2 8.16 -2.94 -5.18
N THR A 3 8.23 -1.63 -5.45
CA THR A 3 9.18 -0.71 -4.81
C THR A 3 8.44 0.43 -4.13
N GLN A 4 9.04 1.03 -3.10
CA GLN A 4 8.41 2.08 -2.30
C GLN A 4 7.98 3.34 -3.07
N LYS A 5 8.57 3.56 -4.26
CA LYS A 5 8.29 4.70 -5.13
C LYS A 5 7.09 4.49 -6.06
N MET A 6 6.59 3.26 -6.16
CA MET A 6 5.38 2.99 -6.93
C MET A 6 4.16 3.56 -6.23
N THR A 7 3.21 4.07 -7.03
CA THR A 7 1.92 4.50 -6.50
C THR A 7 1.06 3.30 -6.12
N LEU A 8 0.09 3.50 -5.22
CA LEU A 8 -0.88 2.44 -4.90
C LEU A 8 -1.62 1.98 -6.17
N LEU A 9 -1.98 2.90 -7.05
CA LEU A 9 -2.59 2.61 -8.36
C LEU A 9 -1.71 1.71 -9.23
N ASP A 10 -0.43 2.08 -9.41
CA ASP A 10 0.53 1.27 -10.18
C ASP A 10 0.60 -0.17 -9.67
N VAL A 11 0.51 -0.32 -8.35
CA VAL A 11 0.67 -1.60 -7.66
C VAL A 11 -0.57 -2.46 -7.85
N VAL A 12 -1.77 -1.93 -7.60
CA VAL A 12 -3.01 -2.70 -7.78
C VAL A 12 -3.32 -2.97 -9.25
N GLU A 13 -2.94 -2.09 -10.17
CA GLU A 13 -3.11 -2.32 -11.61
C GLU A 13 -2.21 -3.47 -12.11
N LYS A 14 -0.94 -3.49 -11.69
CA LYS A 14 0.03 -4.52 -12.10
C LYS A 14 -0.09 -5.81 -11.29
N TYR A 15 -0.56 -5.71 -10.05
CA TYR A 15 -0.66 -6.82 -9.10
C TYR A 15 -2.00 -6.76 -8.34
N PRO A 16 -3.14 -7.12 -8.98
CA PRO A 16 -4.47 -6.97 -8.37
C PRO A 16 -4.65 -7.66 -7.01
N LYS A 17 -3.93 -8.76 -6.75
CA LYS A 17 -3.98 -9.46 -5.46
C LYS A 17 -3.46 -8.63 -4.28
N THR A 18 -2.70 -7.57 -4.54
CA THR A 18 -2.19 -6.67 -3.48
C THR A 18 -3.27 -5.77 -2.90
N GLU A 19 -4.43 -5.64 -3.55
CA GLU A 19 -5.59 -4.90 -3.05
C GLU A 19 -6.01 -5.38 -1.65
N ASP A 20 -6.01 -6.70 -1.42
CA ASP A 20 -6.30 -7.30 -0.11
C ASP A 20 -5.30 -6.88 0.96
N VAL A 21 -4.02 -6.68 0.59
CA VAL A 21 -2.99 -6.22 1.53
C VAL A 21 -3.30 -4.79 1.96
N PHE A 22 -3.67 -3.91 1.04
CA PHE A 22 -4.03 -2.53 1.38
C PHE A 22 -5.29 -2.45 2.25
N HIS A 23 -6.31 -3.27 1.98
CA HIS A 23 -7.52 -3.32 2.79
C HIS A 23 -7.29 -3.79 4.23
N GLN A 24 -6.25 -4.59 4.50
CA GLN A 24 -5.87 -4.94 5.88
C GLN A 24 -5.45 -3.70 6.69
N TYR A 25 -4.95 -2.65 6.02
CA TYR A 25 -4.54 -1.41 6.66
C TYR A 25 -5.69 -0.41 6.80
N ASP A 26 -6.84 -0.59 6.14
CA ASP A 26 -8.00 0.31 6.25
C ASP A 26 -8.50 0.44 7.70
N THR A 27 -8.40 -0.64 8.48
CA THR A 27 -8.76 -0.63 9.90
C THR A 27 -7.74 0.13 10.75
N VAL A 28 -6.47 0.16 10.31
CA VAL A 28 -5.36 0.84 11.00
C VAL A 28 -5.36 2.34 10.70
N SER A 29 -5.64 2.71 9.44
CA SER A 29 -5.79 4.11 9.01
C SER A 29 -7.10 4.75 9.45
N GLY A 30 -8.12 3.94 9.77
CA GLY A 30 -9.47 4.42 10.09
C GLY A 30 -10.25 4.91 8.87
N GLU A 31 -9.71 4.68 7.67
CA GLU A 31 -10.27 5.09 6.39
C GLU A 31 -9.75 4.19 5.26
N CYS A 32 -10.45 4.15 4.14
CA CYS A 32 -9.98 3.40 2.96
C CYS A 32 -8.65 3.97 2.44
N VAL A 33 -7.55 3.21 2.60
CA VAL A 33 -6.20 3.63 2.22
C VAL A 33 -6.12 3.84 0.72
N LEU A 34 -6.70 2.93 -0.07
CA LEU A 34 -6.74 3.02 -1.53
C LEU A 34 -7.55 4.25 -1.99
N CYS A 35 -8.69 4.51 -1.37
CA CYS A 35 -9.57 5.61 -1.78
C CYS A 35 -8.93 6.98 -1.54
N ASN A 36 -8.23 7.13 -0.41
CA ASN A 36 -7.65 8.40 0.00
C ASN A 36 -6.23 8.65 -0.53
N ASN A 37 -5.51 7.59 -0.93
CA ASN A 37 -4.08 7.67 -1.27
C ASN A 37 -3.74 6.92 -2.57
N LEU A 38 -4.72 6.70 -3.46
CA LEU A 38 -4.56 5.90 -4.68
C LEU A 38 -3.35 6.33 -5.53
N PHE A 39 -3.11 7.64 -5.57
CA PHE A 39 -2.05 8.26 -6.37
C PHE A 39 -0.77 8.55 -5.57
N ASP A 40 -0.76 8.26 -4.27
CA ASP A 40 0.42 8.42 -3.43
C ASP A 40 1.35 7.21 -3.55
N SER A 41 2.63 7.44 -3.30
CA SER A 41 3.63 6.37 -3.22
C SER A 41 3.46 5.53 -1.95
N ILE A 42 3.90 4.27 -2.01
CA ILE A 42 3.91 3.39 -0.82
C ILE A 42 4.68 4.04 0.34
N GLU A 43 5.82 4.69 0.08
CA GLU A 43 6.59 5.37 1.13
C GLU A 43 5.80 6.50 1.80
N ASN A 44 5.09 7.33 1.03
CA ASN A 44 4.28 8.42 1.58
C ASN A 44 3.13 7.88 2.43
N VAL A 45 2.47 6.81 1.97
CA VAL A 45 1.38 6.16 2.71
C VAL A 45 1.91 5.55 4.01
N ALA A 46 3.06 4.87 3.96
CA ALA A 46 3.68 4.30 5.15
C ALA A 46 4.05 5.37 6.17
N GLU A 47 4.60 6.51 5.74
CA GLU A 47 4.90 7.64 6.62
C GLU A 47 3.63 8.26 7.22
N LYS A 48 2.62 8.53 6.38
CA LYS A 48 1.34 9.16 6.77
C LYS A 48 0.62 8.38 7.87
N TYR A 49 0.55 7.05 7.73
CA TYR A 49 -0.12 6.17 8.69
C TYR A 49 0.83 5.53 9.71
N LYS A 50 2.11 5.93 9.73
CA LYS A 50 3.16 5.38 10.61
C LYS A 50 3.26 3.85 10.53
N LEU A 51 3.13 3.31 9.32
CA LEU A 51 3.30 1.88 9.03
C LEU A 51 4.77 1.54 8.85
N ASN A 52 5.13 0.29 9.12
CA ASN A 52 6.45 -0.22 8.80
C ASN A 52 6.56 -0.43 7.28
N LEU A 53 7.36 0.40 6.62
CA LEU A 53 7.55 0.35 5.16
C LEU A 53 8.14 -0.98 4.68
N ASP A 54 9.14 -1.52 5.39
CA ASP A 54 9.78 -2.79 5.04
C ASP A 54 8.80 -3.96 5.15
N GLU A 55 7.96 -3.97 6.20
CA GLU A 55 6.92 -4.98 6.38
C GLU A 55 5.86 -4.90 5.27
N LEU A 56 5.41 -3.69 4.95
CA LEU A 56 4.44 -3.46 3.88
C LEU A 56 4.99 -3.93 2.52
N LEU A 57 6.22 -3.54 2.18
CA LEU A 57 6.87 -3.99 0.94
C LEU A 57 7.09 -5.50 0.90
N SER A 58 7.43 -6.11 2.04
CA SER A 58 7.59 -7.56 2.14
C SER A 58 6.28 -8.29 1.88
N LYS A 59 5.18 -7.84 2.50
CA LYS A 59 3.83 -8.39 2.24
C LYS A 59 3.44 -8.23 0.78
N LEU A 60 3.58 -7.03 0.22
CA LEU A 60 3.22 -6.74 -1.17
C LEU A 60 3.99 -7.61 -2.17
N ASN A 61 5.28 -7.85 -1.95
CA ASN A 61 6.10 -8.70 -2.82
C ASN A 61 5.92 -10.21 -2.62
N TYR A 62 5.17 -10.64 -1.58
CA TYR A 62 4.94 -12.05 -1.27
C TYR A 62 3.63 -12.60 -1.87
N VAL A 63 2.74 -11.74 -2.35
CA VAL A 63 1.42 -12.11 -2.94
C VAL A 63 1.54 -12.46 -4.43
#